data_AF-A0A2T2RK70-F1
#
_entry.id   AF-A0A2T2RK70-F1
#
_cell.length_a   1.000
_cell.length_b   1.000
_cell.length_c   1.000
_cell.angle_alpha   90.00
_cell.angle_beta   90.00
_cell.angle_gamma   90.00
#
_symmetry.space_group_name_H-M   'P 1'
#
loop_
_entity.id
_entity.type
_entity.pdbx_description
1 polymer ?
#
loop_
_entity_poly.entity_id
_entity_poly.type
_entity_poly.pdbx_seq_one_letter_code
_entity_poly.pdbx_strand_id
1 'polypeptide(L)'
;MAAGRSREQADAGSMAGRRRPGGVAGRRVTLSVLAVAAVLAGVVAVADQLRHPLPSHGQRVNPELTRDPRDKAACPELGEGGGATEPLPVASTDLLSCPGAYDGRLVRYEGEAVGQVLVRGDHAWVHLNDDVYAQADPLPQRTDYAGANTGMAARLPASGAHVVDSTAGPQRRGDIVAVVGRFHRAMPGSAEAMAIRARRVERVEAGQPLDQRVLADRRAAAITLALLAAAMVLGERIVKRRR
;
A
#
# COMPACT_ATOMS: atom_id res chain seq x y z
N MET A 1 49.29 -89.20 -10.99
CA MET A 1 49.49 -87.86 -11.59
C MET A 1 48.12 -87.25 -11.83
N ALA A 2 47.97 -86.00 -11.40
CA ALA A 2 46.71 -85.29 -11.23
C ALA A 2 46.16 -84.65 -12.53
N ALA A 3 44.99 -84.03 -12.35
CA ALA A 3 44.17 -83.21 -13.26
C ALA A 3 43.10 -84.01 -14.03
N GLY A 4 41.80 -83.80 -13.86
CA GLY A 4 41.06 -82.67 -13.31
C GLY A 4 40.25 -81.99 -14.43
N ARG A 5 38.93 -82.15 -14.39
CA ARG A 5 37.88 -81.11 -14.57
C ARG A 5 36.54 -81.74 -14.96
N SER A 6 35.68 -81.81 -13.96
CA SER A 6 34.22 -81.85 -14.05
C SER A 6 33.69 -80.53 -14.62
N ARG A 7 32.61 -80.58 -15.42
CA ARG A 7 31.49 -79.60 -15.43
C ARG A 7 30.38 -80.02 -16.40
N GLU A 8 29.19 -80.30 -15.86
CA GLU A 8 27.93 -79.53 -16.04
C GLU A 8 27.39 -79.61 -17.47
N GLN A 9 26.58 -80.60 -17.83
CA GLN A 9 25.17 -80.83 -17.48
C GLN A 9 24.24 -79.68 -17.93
N ALA A 10 23.35 -80.05 -18.85
CA ALA A 10 22.43 -79.19 -19.57
C ALA A 10 21.41 -78.51 -18.65
N ASP A 11 21.05 -77.27 -18.98
CA ASP A 11 19.75 -76.74 -18.59
C ASP A 11 19.17 -75.81 -19.66
N ALA A 12 18.08 -76.27 -20.28
CA ALA A 12 17.24 -75.53 -21.20
C ALA A 12 16.20 -74.77 -20.38
N GLY A 13 16.59 -73.61 -19.86
CA GLY A 13 15.73 -72.73 -19.05
C GLY A 13 15.16 -71.56 -19.84
N SER A 14 14.01 -71.80 -20.47
CA SER A 14 13.04 -70.78 -20.89
C SER A 14 12.68 -69.83 -19.74
N MET A 15 12.71 -68.52 -19.98
CA MET A 15 11.71 -67.51 -19.57
C MET A 15 12.33 -66.11 -19.53
N ALA A 16 11.99 -65.32 -20.54
CA ALA A 16 12.21 -63.88 -20.60
C ALA A 16 11.44 -63.16 -19.47
N GLY A 17 12.10 -62.91 -18.35
CA GLY A 17 11.60 -62.06 -17.26
C GLY A 17 11.77 -60.57 -17.52
N ARG A 18 11.16 -60.03 -18.58
CA ARG A 18 10.98 -58.57 -18.72
C ARG A 18 9.91 -58.10 -17.72
N ARG A 19 10.31 -57.81 -16.48
CA ARG A 19 9.49 -57.00 -15.56
C ARG A 19 9.40 -55.58 -16.14
N ARG A 20 8.22 -55.24 -16.68
CA ARG A 20 7.87 -53.90 -17.17
C ARG A 20 8.01 -52.87 -16.04
N PRO A 21 8.58 -51.68 -16.29
CA PRO A 21 8.67 -50.63 -15.28
C PRO A 21 7.27 -50.08 -14.98
N GLY A 22 7.01 -49.77 -13.71
CA GLY A 22 5.73 -49.28 -13.18
C GLY A 22 5.30 -47.90 -13.72
N GLY A 23 4.90 -47.83 -14.99
CA GLY A 23 4.52 -46.59 -15.69
C GLY A 23 3.22 -45.91 -15.22
N VAL A 24 2.47 -46.53 -14.30
CA VAL A 24 1.18 -45.98 -13.83
C VAL A 24 1.35 -45.03 -12.64
N ALA A 25 2.37 -45.23 -11.80
CA ALA A 25 2.66 -44.33 -10.68
C ALA A 25 3.24 -42.99 -11.17
N GLY A 26 4.19 -43.05 -12.11
CA GLY A 26 4.80 -41.85 -12.70
C GLY A 26 3.78 -40.95 -13.39
N ARG A 27 2.93 -41.49 -14.28
CA ARG A 27 1.91 -40.71 -15.01
C ARG A 27 0.92 -39.99 -14.09
N ARG A 28 0.51 -40.61 -12.98
CA ARG A 28 -0.42 -39.98 -12.02
C ARG A 28 0.25 -38.85 -11.25
N VAL A 29 1.51 -39.02 -10.85
CA VAL A 29 2.28 -37.96 -10.19
C VAL A 29 2.52 -36.79 -11.16
N THR A 30 2.89 -37.05 -12.41
CA THR A 30 3.10 -36.01 -13.41
C THR A 30 1.83 -35.20 -13.68
N LEU A 31 0.67 -35.86 -13.79
CA LEU A 31 -0.61 -35.18 -13.98
C LEU A 31 -1.00 -34.33 -12.76
N SER A 32 -0.78 -34.81 -11.54
CA SER A 32 -1.03 -34.03 -10.33
C SER A 32 -0.11 -32.80 -10.24
N VAL A 33 1.17 -32.95 -10.60
CA VAL A 33 2.13 -31.83 -10.62
C VAL A 33 1.73 -30.78 -11.66
N LEU A 34 1.33 -31.20 -12.86
CA LEU A 34 0.85 -30.29 -13.91
C LEU A 34 -0.43 -29.57 -13.51
N ALA A 35 -1.37 -30.27 -12.86
CA ALA A 35 -2.60 -29.66 -12.35
C ALA A 35 -2.32 -28.60 -11.28
N VAL A 36 -1.43 -28.90 -10.32
CA VAL A 36 -1.02 -27.92 -9.30
C VAL A 36 -0.29 -26.74 -9.93
N ALA A 37 0.63 -26.98 -10.88
CA ALA A 37 1.33 -25.92 -11.59
C ALA A 37 0.38 -25.02 -12.40
N ALA A 38 -0.63 -25.60 -13.07
CA ALA A 38 -1.65 -24.85 -13.80
C ALA A 38 -2.54 -24.01 -12.86
N VAL A 39 -2.91 -24.56 -11.69
CA VAL A 39 -3.65 -23.79 -10.67
C VAL A 39 -2.79 -22.65 -10.14
N LEU A 40 -1.52 -22.88 -9.81
CA LEU A 40 -0.61 -21.83 -9.35
C LEU A 40 -0.38 -20.75 -10.42
N ALA A 41 -0.17 -21.15 -11.69
CA ALA A 41 -0.04 -20.21 -12.80
C ALA A 41 -1.33 -19.39 -13.00
N GLY A 42 -2.50 -20.03 -12.88
CA GLY A 42 -3.79 -19.35 -12.91
C GLY A 42 -3.98 -18.37 -11.75
N VAL A 43 -3.58 -18.75 -10.53
CA VAL A 43 -3.59 -17.85 -9.35
C VAL A 43 -2.69 -16.64 -9.59
N VAL A 44 -1.47 -16.85 -10.10
CA VAL A 44 -0.53 -15.77 -10.39
C VAL A 44 -1.06 -14.86 -11.50
N ALA A 45 -1.56 -15.42 -12.59
CA ALA A 45 -2.12 -14.65 -13.70
C ALA A 45 -3.35 -13.85 -13.27
N VAL A 46 -4.27 -14.43 -12.50
CA VAL A 46 -5.42 -13.71 -11.94
C VAL A 46 -4.96 -12.65 -10.94
N ALA A 47 -4.02 -12.96 -10.04
CA ALA A 47 -3.48 -11.98 -9.10
C ALA A 47 -2.80 -10.81 -9.81
N ASP A 48 -2.12 -11.05 -10.93
CA ASP A 48 -1.47 -10.02 -11.75
C ASP A 48 -2.48 -9.22 -12.58
N GLN A 49 -3.49 -9.88 -13.13
CA GLN A 49 -4.56 -9.22 -13.88
C GLN A 49 -5.46 -8.36 -12.98
N LEU A 50 -5.61 -8.74 -11.71
CA LEU A 50 -6.24 -7.94 -10.64
C LEU A 50 -5.38 -6.75 -10.18
N ARG A 51 -4.11 -6.67 -10.58
CA ARG A 51 -3.30 -5.45 -10.45
C ARG A 51 -3.63 -4.55 -11.64
N HIS A 52 -4.85 -4.03 -11.70
CA HIS A 52 -5.14 -2.99 -12.67
C HIS A 52 -4.39 -1.72 -12.28
N PRO A 53 -3.50 -1.15 -13.13
CA PRO A 53 -3.15 0.25 -13.01
C PRO A 53 -4.43 1.04 -13.32
N LEU A 54 -5.09 1.53 -12.29
CA LEU A 54 -6.20 2.44 -12.46
C LEU A 54 -5.68 3.72 -13.13
N PRO A 55 -6.47 4.35 -14.02
CA PRO A 55 -6.08 5.62 -14.61
C PRO A 55 -5.83 6.62 -13.48
N SER A 56 -4.61 7.15 -13.42
CA SER A 56 -4.21 8.15 -12.44
C SER A 56 -5.06 9.40 -12.63
N HIS A 57 -6.01 9.63 -11.73
CA HIS A 57 -6.80 10.85 -11.76
C HIS A 57 -5.94 12.01 -11.25
N GLY A 58 -5.54 12.90 -12.18
CA GLY A 58 -5.06 14.25 -11.88
C GLY A 58 -3.94 14.31 -10.85
N GLN A 59 -2.78 13.76 -11.17
CA GLN A 59 -1.62 13.79 -10.28
C GLN A 59 -1.12 15.25 -10.14
N ARG A 60 -1.43 15.91 -9.02
CA ARG A 60 -0.72 17.13 -8.61
C ARG A 60 0.60 16.71 -7.99
N VAL A 61 1.56 16.32 -8.83
CA VAL A 61 2.93 16.07 -8.36
C VAL A 61 3.56 17.43 -8.11
N ASN A 62 3.58 17.89 -6.86
CA ASN A 62 4.55 18.92 -6.50
C ASN A 62 5.92 18.23 -6.40
N PRO A 63 6.90 18.56 -7.25
CA PRO A 63 8.21 17.89 -7.23
C PRO A 63 8.92 18.00 -5.88
N GLU A 64 8.65 19.07 -5.13
CA GLU A 64 9.21 19.27 -3.78
C GLU A 64 8.60 18.32 -2.74
N LEU A 65 7.35 17.89 -2.93
CA LEU A 65 6.64 16.94 -2.05
C LEU A 65 6.97 15.47 -2.36
N THR A 66 7.73 15.20 -3.43
CA THR A 66 8.23 13.86 -3.80
C THR A 66 9.67 13.58 -3.39
N ARG A 67 10.33 14.49 -2.66
CA ARG A 67 11.69 14.21 -2.14
C ARG A 67 11.65 13.03 -1.17
N ASP A 68 12.63 12.14 -1.27
CA ASP A 68 12.81 11.06 -0.31
C ASP A 68 13.09 11.69 1.08
N PRO A 69 12.31 11.37 2.13
CA PRO A 69 12.55 11.88 3.47
C PRO A 69 13.95 11.55 4.03
N ARG A 70 14.67 10.60 3.42
CA ARG A 70 16.04 10.20 3.77
C ARG A 70 17.10 11.11 3.14
N ASP A 71 16.74 11.88 2.13
CA ASP A 71 17.65 12.87 1.54
C ASP A 71 17.80 14.03 2.51
N LYS A 72 18.89 14.01 3.29
CA LYS A 72 19.25 15.06 4.24
C LYS A 72 19.69 16.32 3.50
N ALA A 73 18.75 17.06 2.93
CA ALA A 73 19.00 18.43 2.53
C ALA A 73 19.43 19.24 3.76
N ALA A 74 20.47 20.05 3.61
CA ALA A 74 20.83 21.02 4.64
C ALA A 74 19.65 21.98 4.84
N CYS A 75 19.37 22.33 6.09
CA CYS A 75 18.29 23.26 6.38
C CYS A 75 18.57 24.63 5.75
N PRO A 76 17.55 25.26 5.14
CA PRO A 76 17.75 26.53 4.47
C PRO A 76 18.06 27.63 5.51
N GLU A 77 19.01 28.50 5.17
CA GLU A 77 19.26 29.73 5.94
C GLU A 77 18.20 30.78 5.57
N LEU A 78 17.04 30.65 6.18
CA LEU A 78 15.98 31.64 6.07
C LEU A 78 16.26 32.72 7.14
N GLY A 79 16.53 33.97 6.76
CA GLY A 79 16.79 35.08 7.72
C GLY A 79 15.64 35.30 8.72
N GLU A 80 15.84 36.00 9.84
CA GLU A 80 14.88 36.03 10.98
C GLU A 80 13.39 36.26 10.61
N GLY A 81 12.51 35.34 11.04
CA GLY A 81 11.16 35.11 10.50
C GLY A 81 10.00 35.93 11.07
N GLY A 82 10.25 37.14 11.56
CA GLY A 82 9.23 37.95 12.27
C GLY A 82 8.27 38.73 11.38
N GLY A 83 8.72 39.24 10.23
CA GLY A 83 8.06 40.32 9.48
C GLY A 83 7.55 39.99 8.07
N ALA A 84 7.69 38.75 7.58
CA ALA A 84 7.23 38.41 6.24
C ALA A 84 5.70 38.51 6.13
N THR A 85 5.22 39.35 5.21
CA THR A 85 3.80 39.52 4.90
C THR A 85 3.26 38.44 3.97
N GLU A 86 4.12 37.90 3.10
CA GLU A 86 3.80 36.82 2.17
C GLU A 86 4.04 35.45 2.83
N PRO A 87 3.07 34.52 2.78
CA PRO A 87 3.24 33.20 3.35
C PRO A 87 4.16 32.33 2.49
N LEU A 88 5.19 31.75 3.11
CA LEU A 88 6.12 30.83 2.45
C LEU A 88 5.42 29.49 2.18
N PRO A 89 5.34 28.99 0.92
CA PRO A 89 4.89 27.63 0.64
C PRO A 89 5.85 26.62 1.28
N VAL A 90 5.33 25.63 2.00
CA VAL A 90 6.13 24.62 2.70
C VAL A 90 5.51 23.24 2.58
N ALA A 91 6.36 22.21 2.69
CA ALA A 91 5.99 20.81 2.87
C ALA A 91 6.11 20.36 4.34
N SER A 92 5.48 19.24 4.69
CA SER A 92 5.66 18.63 6.02
C SER A 92 7.11 18.22 6.23
N THR A 93 7.78 17.75 5.18
CA THR A 93 9.20 17.40 5.21
C THR A 93 10.10 18.60 5.54
N ASP A 94 9.77 19.80 5.08
CA ASP A 94 10.48 21.03 5.44
C ASP A 94 10.33 21.32 6.94
N LEU A 95 9.09 21.27 7.42
CA LEU A 95 8.74 21.61 8.80
C LEU A 95 9.24 20.56 9.80
N LEU A 96 9.24 19.28 9.44
CA LEU A 96 9.69 18.18 10.28
C LEU A 96 11.22 18.05 10.28
N SER A 97 11.87 18.23 9.13
CA SER A 97 13.34 18.10 9.02
C SER A 97 14.06 19.34 9.52
N CYS A 98 13.49 20.52 9.31
CA CYS A 98 14.12 21.81 9.59
C CYS A 98 13.25 22.74 10.45
N PRO A 99 12.69 22.26 11.57
CA PRO A 99 11.67 23.02 12.31
C PRO A 99 12.21 24.35 12.86
N GLY A 100 13.51 24.43 13.19
CA GLY A 100 14.13 25.67 13.64
C GLY A 100 14.22 26.75 12.56
N ALA A 101 14.38 26.36 11.29
CA ALA A 101 14.45 27.32 10.18
C ALA A 101 13.09 28.00 9.91
N TYR A 102 12.00 27.29 10.20
CA TYR A 102 10.62 27.75 9.94
C TYR A 102 9.89 28.27 11.19
N ASP A 103 10.44 28.10 12.39
CA ASP A 103 9.78 28.46 13.64
C ASP A 103 9.37 29.95 13.66
N GLY A 104 8.11 30.20 14.00
CA GLY A 104 7.49 31.53 14.01
C GLY A 104 7.15 32.10 12.63
N ARG A 105 7.55 31.49 11.51
CA ARG A 105 7.30 32.03 10.17
C ARG A 105 5.85 31.91 9.75
N LEU A 106 5.42 32.87 8.93
CA LEU A 106 4.17 32.78 8.19
C LEU A 106 4.35 31.79 7.01
N VAL A 107 3.60 30.70 7.03
CA VAL A 107 3.65 29.64 6.03
C VAL A 107 2.29 29.43 5.35
N ARG A 108 2.33 28.90 4.14
CA ARG A 108 1.19 28.30 3.43
C ARG A 108 1.45 26.80 3.31
N TYR A 109 0.54 26.00 3.85
CA TYR A 109 0.62 24.55 3.83
C TYR A 109 -0.67 23.98 3.25
N GLU A 110 -0.57 23.02 2.33
CA GLU A 110 -1.71 22.38 1.66
C GLU A 110 -1.64 20.88 1.86
N GLY A 111 -2.74 20.25 2.25
CA GLY A 111 -2.81 18.82 2.47
C GLY A 111 -4.24 18.29 2.59
N GLU A 112 -4.39 16.97 2.48
CA GLU A 112 -5.61 16.24 2.72
C GLU A 112 -5.94 16.22 4.22
N ALA A 113 -7.16 16.63 4.58
CA ALA A 113 -7.64 16.49 5.95
C ALA A 113 -7.84 15.02 6.31
N VAL A 114 -7.15 14.54 7.36
CA VAL A 114 -7.20 13.14 7.79
C VAL A 114 -7.66 13.00 9.24
N GLY A 115 -8.30 11.88 9.55
CA GLY A 115 -8.78 11.59 10.91
C GLY A 115 -10.06 12.35 11.26
N GLN A 116 -10.00 13.21 12.27
CA GLN A 116 -11.16 13.97 12.77
C GLN A 116 -10.81 15.45 12.95
N VAL A 117 -11.80 16.32 12.73
CA VAL A 117 -11.71 17.74 13.12
C VAL A 117 -12.14 17.86 14.58
N LEU A 118 -11.22 18.20 15.47
CA LEU A 118 -11.47 18.28 16.90
C LEU A 118 -11.72 19.73 17.32
N VAL A 119 -12.99 20.14 17.35
CA VAL A 119 -13.39 21.47 17.84
C VAL A 119 -13.27 21.53 19.36
N ARG A 120 -12.56 22.54 19.88
CA ARG A 120 -12.27 22.75 21.30
C ARG A 120 -12.36 24.24 21.63
N GLY A 121 -13.52 24.69 22.11
CA GLY A 121 -13.74 26.09 22.46
C GLY A 121 -13.62 27.02 21.25
N ASP A 122 -12.62 27.90 21.26
CA ASP A 122 -12.39 28.93 20.23
C ASP A 122 -11.55 28.44 19.03
N HIS A 123 -11.09 27.20 19.05
CA HIS A 123 -10.24 26.63 18.01
C HIS A 123 -10.67 25.22 17.62
N ALA A 124 -10.11 24.72 16.53
CA ALA A 124 -10.24 23.34 16.09
C ALA A 124 -8.89 22.78 15.67
N TRP A 125 -8.68 21.50 15.91
CA TRP A 125 -7.51 20.78 15.44
C TRP A 125 -7.86 19.92 14.22
N VAL A 126 -7.00 19.98 13.21
CA VAL A 126 -7.04 19.09 12.06
C VAL A 126 -5.63 18.59 11.76
N HIS A 127 -5.50 17.37 11.29
CA HIS A 127 -4.26 16.86 10.72
C HIS A 127 -4.37 16.91 9.21
N LEU A 128 -3.35 17.45 8.56
CA LEU A 128 -3.30 17.64 7.12
C LEU A 128 -2.10 16.87 6.57
N ASN A 129 -2.34 15.90 5.69
CA ASN A 129 -1.29 15.13 5.02
C ASN A 129 -0.99 15.75 3.67
N ASP A 130 0.27 15.99 3.36
CA ASP A 130 0.70 16.54 2.07
C ASP A 130 1.55 15.55 1.28
N ASP A 131 1.62 14.29 1.71
CA ASP A 131 2.40 13.28 1.04
C ASP A 131 1.68 12.65 -0.16
N VAL A 132 2.27 11.60 -0.71
CA VAL A 132 1.79 10.95 -1.92
C VAL A 132 0.40 10.31 -1.76
N TYR A 133 -0.10 10.09 -0.54
CA TYR A 133 -1.47 9.61 -0.32
C TYR A 133 -2.50 10.72 -0.56
N ALA A 134 -2.13 11.98 -0.33
CA ALA A 134 -2.97 13.14 -0.57
C ALA A 134 -2.98 13.60 -2.04
N GLN A 135 -1.88 13.35 -2.78
CA GLN A 135 -1.67 13.88 -4.14
C GLN A 135 -1.97 12.90 -5.27
N ALA A 136 -1.86 11.60 -5.00
CA ALA A 136 -2.09 10.54 -5.97
C ALA A 136 -3.28 9.67 -5.53
N ASP A 137 -3.61 8.63 -6.27
CA ASP A 137 -4.62 7.65 -5.84
C ASP A 137 -4.21 7.01 -4.50
N PRO A 138 -5.12 6.81 -3.54
CA PRO A 138 -4.74 6.24 -2.25
C PRO A 138 -4.72 4.72 -2.37
N LEU A 139 -4.15 4.04 -1.38
CA LEU A 139 -4.24 2.58 -1.32
C LEU A 139 -5.70 2.14 -1.14
N PRO A 140 -6.13 1.04 -1.79
CA PRO A 140 -5.32 0.07 -2.55
C PRO A 140 -5.26 0.36 -4.07
N GLN A 141 -5.62 1.55 -4.54
CA GLN A 141 -5.70 1.87 -5.98
C GLN A 141 -4.31 1.99 -6.62
N ARG A 142 -3.27 2.22 -5.81
CA ARG A 142 -1.86 2.21 -6.23
C ARG A 142 -1.18 0.86 -6.06
N THR A 143 -0.18 0.64 -6.90
CA THR A 143 0.65 -0.58 -6.93
C THR A 143 1.99 -0.42 -6.21
N ASP A 144 2.43 0.82 -5.97
CA ASP A 144 3.61 1.14 -5.19
C ASP A 144 3.24 1.51 -3.75
N TYR A 145 4.06 1.06 -2.80
CA TYR A 145 3.93 1.39 -1.38
C TYR A 145 4.76 2.62 -1.01
N ALA A 146 4.95 3.54 -1.96
CA ALA A 146 5.66 4.78 -1.72
C ALA A 146 4.81 5.71 -0.83
N GLY A 147 5.46 6.52 0.00
CA GLY A 147 4.80 7.40 0.96
C GLY A 147 4.98 6.95 2.41
N ALA A 148 4.91 7.90 3.34
CA ALA A 148 5.14 7.65 4.76
C ALA A 148 3.94 8.07 5.65
N ASN A 149 2.83 8.46 5.03
CA ASN A 149 1.67 9.05 5.69
C ASN A 149 2.07 10.28 6.51
N THR A 150 2.81 11.20 5.86
CA THR A 150 3.40 12.37 6.51
C THR A 150 2.48 13.58 6.38
N GLY A 151 2.39 14.36 7.46
CA GLY A 151 1.55 15.54 7.53
C GLY A 151 1.93 16.49 8.66
N MET A 152 1.15 17.57 8.79
CA MET A 152 1.30 18.56 9.85
C MET A 152 -0.04 18.82 10.54
N ALA A 153 0.01 19.00 11.86
CA ALA A 153 -1.15 19.45 12.62
C ALA A 153 -1.39 20.95 12.38
N ALA A 154 -2.64 21.34 12.19
CA ALA A 154 -3.06 22.72 12.11
C ALA A 154 -4.13 23.03 13.16
N ARG A 155 -3.89 24.11 13.92
CA ARG A 155 -4.88 24.71 14.83
C ARG A 155 -5.58 25.83 14.09
N LEU A 156 -6.84 25.60 13.74
CA LEU A 156 -7.72 26.54 13.07
C LEU A 156 -8.50 27.37 14.10
N PRO A 157 -8.96 28.58 13.77
CA PRO A 157 -10.08 29.20 14.48
C PRO A 157 -11.29 28.25 14.44
N ALA A 158 -12.12 28.20 15.48
CA ALA A 158 -13.29 27.33 15.51
C ALA A 158 -14.24 27.61 14.34
N SER A 159 -14.36 28.88 13.95
CA SER A 159 -15.11 29.29 12.76
C SER A 159 -14.53 28.75 11.46
N GLY A 160 -13.27 28.32 11.40
CA GLY A 160 -12.68 27.68 10.22
C GLY A 160 -12.93 26.18 10.12
N ALA A 161 -13.45 25.54 11.18
CA ALA A 161 -13.63 24.09 11.22
C ALA A 161 -14.59 23.57 10.14
N HIS A 162 -15.64 24.33 9.82
CA HIS A 162 -16.64 23.97 8.81
C HIS A 162 -16.11 24.01 7.37
N VAL A 163 -14.90 24.51 7.13
CA VAL A 163 -14.27 24.45 5.81
C VAL A 163 -13.88 23.01 5.46
N VAL A 164 -13.63 22.18 6.48
CA VAL A 164 -13.35 20.76 6.35
C VAL A 164 -14.66 19.98 6.52
N ASP A 165 -15.30 19.66 5.40
CA ASP A 165 -16.52 18.85 5.32
C ASP A 165 -16.19 17.34 5.36
N SER A 166 -15.04 16.98 4.79
CA SER A 166 -14.60 15.59 4.65
C SER A 166 -13.21 15.38 5.23
N THR A 167 -13.08 14.35 6.08
CA THR A 167 -11.78 13.77 6.41
C THR A 167 -11.58 12.43 5.71
N ALA A 168 -10.32 12.14 5.39
CA ALA A 168 -9.90 10.91 4.75
C ALA A 168 -10.14 9.70 5.66
N GLY A 169 -10.51 8.59 5.05
CA GLY A 169 -10.73 7.32 5.73
C GLY A 169 -10.72 6.15 4.74
N PRO A 170 -11.03 4.93 5.21
CA PRO A 170 -10.88 3.72 4.40
C PRO A 170 -11.67 3.67 3.09
N GLN A 171 -12.68 4.54 2.93
CA GLN A 171 -13.62 4.50 1.80
C GLN A 171 -13.76 5.86 1.09
N ARG A 172 -13.00 6.88 1.49
CA ARG A 172 -13.18 8.25 1.01
C ARG A 172 -11.90 9.06 1.17
N ARG A 173 -11.61 9.93 0.20
CA ARG A 173 -10.62 10.99 0.32
C ARG A 173 -11.14 12.13 1.20
N GLY A 174 -10.26 12.71 1.99
CA GLY A 174 -10.51 13.95 2.70
C GLY A 174 -10.57 15.14 1.75
N ASP A 175 -11.02 16.27 2.28
CA ASP A 175 -10.86 17.54 1.58
C ASP A 175 -9.37 17.89 1.47
N ILE A 176 -8.95 18.44 0.32
CA ILE A 176 -7.66 19.12 0.23
C ILE A 176 -7.87 20.54 0.74
N VAL A 177 -7.13 20.89 1.78
CA VAL A 177 -7.27 22.15 2.49
C VAL A 177 -5.94 22.86 2.51
N ALA A 178 -5.97 24.15 2.22
CA ALA A 178 -4.82 25.02 2.39
C ALA A 178 -5.00 25.90 3.63
N VAL A 179 -3.96 25.94 4.47
CA VAL A 179 -3.89 26.77 5.66
C VAL A 179 -2.79 27.80 5.50
N VAL A 180 -3.09 29.02 5.94
CA VAL A 180 -2.10 30.09 6.08
C VAL A 180 -2.02 30.45 7.55
N GLY A 181 -0.83 30.37 8.12
CA GLY A 181 -0.64 30.49 9.56
C GLY A 181 0.82 30.62 9.96
N ARG A 182 1.07 30.80 11.26
CA ARG A 182 2.43 30.74 11.79
C ARG A 182 2.77 29.31 12.19
N PHE A 183 3.88 28.80 11.70
CA PHE A 183 4.42 27.53 12.15
C PHE A 183 5.09 27.70 13.51
N HIS A 184 4.89 26.75 14.41
CA HIS A 184 5.56 26.70 15.70
C HIS A 184 6.19 25.34 15.89
N ARG A 185 7.51 25.30 16.11
CA ARG A 185 8.23 24.07 16.50
C ARG A 185 7.82 23.63 17.89
N ALA A 186 7.66 24.60 18.79
CA ALA A 186 7.12 24.43 20.13
C ALA A 186 6.27 25.66 20.43
N MET A 187 5.04 25.45 20.86
CA MET A 187 4.12 26.56 21.02
C MET A 187 4.34 27.27 22.37
N PRO A 188 4.60 28.59 22.40
CA PRO A 188 4.90 29.29 23.65
C PRO A 188 3.77 29.16 24.67
N GLY A 189 4.10 28.74 25.89
CA GLY A 189 3.14 28.66 27.00
C GLY A 189 2.15 27.50 26.93
N SER A 190 2.36 26.51 26.06
CA SER A 190 1.54 25.30 26.01
C SER A 190 2.40 24.05 25.85
N ALA A 191 1.88 22.89 26.24
CA ALA A 191 2.49 21.59 25.96
C ALA A 191 2.17 21.08 24.54
N GLU A 192 1.64 21.95 23.67
CA GLU A 192 1.25 21.57 22.32
C GLU A 192 2.48 21.28 21.47
N ALA A 193 2.40 20.17 20.72
CA ALA A 193 3.43 19.76 19.79
C ALA A 193 3.55 20.73 18.60
N MET A 194 4.55 20.48 17.78
CA MET A 194 4.80 21.17 16.52
C MET A 194 3.53 21.28 15.66
N ALA A 195 3.14 22.51 15.30
CA ALA A 195 1.89 22.76 14.58
C ALA A 195 1.86 24.12 13.87
N ILE A 196 0.92 24.27 12.94
CA ILE A 196 0.60 25.54 12.30
C ILE A 196 -0.59 26.18 13.03
N ARG A 197 -0.39 27.38 13.58
CA ARG A 197 -1.50 28.22 14.07
C ARG A 197 -2.08 28.98 12.88
N ALA A 198 -3.12 28.41 12.28
CA ALA A 198 -3.76 28.97 11.11
C ALA A 198 -4.55 30.23 11.47
N ARG A 199 -4.46 31.24 10.60
CA ARG A 199 -5.33 32.43 10.62
C ARG A 199 -6.37 32.39 9.51
N ARG A 200 -6.09 31.64 8.43
CA ARG A 200 -6.97 31.44 7.29
C ARG A 200 -6.89 29.98 6.87
N VAL A 201 -8.04 29.45 6.50
CA VAL A 201 -8.22 28.11 5.97
C VAL A 201 -9.14 28.20 4.75
N GLU A 202 -8.80 27.47 3.70
CA GLU A 202 -9.61 27.38 2.49
C GLU A 202 -9.62 25.95 1.98
N ARG A 203 -10.79 25.50 1.51
CA ARG A 203 -10.91 24.22 0.83
C ARG A 203 -10.48 24.40 -0.62
N VAL A 204 -9.43 23.69 -0.99
CA VAL A 204 -8.89 23.66 -2.36
C VAL A 204 -9.65 22.63 -3.19
N GLU A 205 -9.96 21.47 -2.60
CA GLU A 205 -10.69 20.40 -3.26
C GLU A 205 -11.60 19.68 -2.27
N ALA A 206 -12.80 19.31 -2.71
CA ALA A 206 -13.72 18.52 -1.90
C ALA A 206 -13.34 17.03 -1.92
N GLY A 207 -13.47 16.37 -0.79
CA GLY A 207 -13.24 14.95 -0.64
C GLY A 207 -14.23 14.11 -1.46
N GLN A 208 -13.76 12.96 -1.93
CA GLN A 208 -14.50 12.11 -2.86
C GLN A 208 -14.54 10.64 -2.40
N PRO A 209 -15.61 9.89 -2.67
CA PRO A 209 -15.67 8.46 -2.39
C PRO A 209 -14.57 7.72 -3.17
N LEU A 210 -13.97 6.71 -2.56
CA LEU A 210 -13.00 5.85 -3.23
C LEU A 210 -13.70 4.72 -3.97
N ASP A 211 -13.29 4.49 -5.22
CA ASP A 211 -13.74 3.32 -5.97
C ASP A 211 -13.23 2.03 -5.30
N GLN A 212 -14.17 1.18 -4.89
CA GLN A 212 -13.90 -0.10 -4.23
C GLN A 212 -13.85 -1.29 -5.20
N ARG A 213 -13.92 -1.10 -6.51
CA ARG A 213 -13.92 -2.19 -7.52
C ARG A 213 -12.79 -3.21 -7.30
N VAL A 214 -11.60 -2.77 -6.90
CA VAL A 214 -10.45 -3.65 -6.59
C VAL A 214 -10.79 -4.74 -5.57
N LEU A 215 -11.65 -4.45 -4.58
CA LEU A 215 -12.08 -5.43 -3.58
C LEU A 215 -13.08 -6.45 -4.16
N ALA A 216 -13.94 -6.03 -5.08
CA ALA A 216 -14.91 -6.91 -5.73
C ALA A 216 -14.22 -7.96 -6.59
N ASP A 217 -13.23 -7.53 -7.38
CA ASP A 217 -12.51 -8.42 -8.29
C ASP A 217 -11.64 -9.44 -7.50
N ARG A 218 -11.02 -8.99 -6.39
CA ARG A 218 -10.31 -9.89 -5.46
C ARG A 218 -11.23 -10.91 -4.78
N ARG A 219 -12.45 -10.52 -4.40
CA ARG A 219 -13.45 -11.46 -3.84
C ARG A 219 -13.87 -12.50 -4.87
N ALA A 220 -14.14 -12.10 -6.11
CA ALA A 220 -14.50 -13.01 -7.19
C ALA A 220 -13.39 -14.04 -7.45
N ALA A 221 -12.13 -13.61 -7.50
CA ALA A 221 -10.99 -14.51 -7.61
C ALA A 221 -10.87 -15.48 -6.43
N ALA A 222 -10.99 -14.98 -5.20
CA ALA A 222 -10.94 -15.82 -4.00
C ALA A 222 -12.04 -16.90 -4.00
N ILE A 223 -13.27 -16.54 -4.38
CA ILE A 223 -14.39 -17.49 -4.51
C ILE A 223 -14.07 -18.53 -5.59
N THR A 224 -13.58 -18.11 -6.75
CA THR A 224 -13.24 -19.01 -7.85
C THR A 224 -12.18 -20.02 -7.43
N LEU A 225 -11.12 -19.57 -6.77
CA LEU A 225 -10.05 -20.42 -6.27
C LEU A 225 -10.55 -21.40 -5.18
N ALA A 226 -11.41 -20.94 -4.28
CA ALA A 226 -12.00 -21.79 -3.25
C ALA A 226 -12.88 -22.90 -3.86
N LEU A 227 -13.68 -22.58 -4.88
CA LEU A 227 -14.51 -23.56 -5.59
C LEU A 227 -13.66 -24.59 -6.34
N LEU A 228 -12.59 -24.16 -7.02
CA LEU A 228 -11.64 -25.06 -7.68
C LEU A 228 -10.97 -26.02 -6.70
N ALA A 229 -10.51 -25.50 -5.55
CA ALA A 229 -9.92 -26.32 -4.50
C ALA A 229 -10.93 -27.33 -3.93
N ALA A 230 -12.18 -26.91 -3.68
CA ALA A 230 -13.23 -27.79 -3.20
C ALA A 230 -13.54 -28.90 -4.21
N ALA A 231 -13.63 -28.58 -5.50
CA ALA A 231 -13.86 -29.55 -6.57
C ALA A 231 -12.75 -30.60 -6.65
N MET A 232 -11.49 -30.19 -6.49
CA MET A 232 -10.34 -31.11 -6.44
C MET A 232 -10.44 -32.09 -5.26
N VAL A 233 -10.73 -31.58 -4.05
CA VAL A 233 -10.87 -32.43 -2.84
C VAL A 233 -12.04 -33.40 -2.98
N LEU A 234 -13.17 -32.95 -3.52
CA LEU A 234 -14.34 -33.81 -3.75
C LEU A 234 -14.05 -34.88 -4.80
N GLY A 235 -13.38 -34.50 -5.91
CA GLY A 235 -12.97 -35.42 -6.96
C GLY A 235 -12.05 -36.53 -6.43
N GLU A 236 -11.08 -36.19 -5.59
CA GLU A 236 -10.19 -37.17 -4.94
C GLU A 236 -10.99 -38.16 -4.08
N ARG A 237 -11.92 -37.66 -3.27
CA ARG A 237 -12.77 -38.50 -2.41
C ARG A 237 -13.66 -39.45 -3.21
N ILE A 238 -14.22 -38.99 -4.34
CA ILE A 238 -15.05 -39.82 -5.22
C ILE A 238 -14.21 -40.93 -5.88
N VAL A 239 -13.01 -40.60 -6.39
CA VAL A 239 -12.12 -41.59 -7.00
C VAL A 239 -11.66 -42.63 -5.97
N LYS A 240 -11.37 -42.22 -4.72
CA LYS A 240 -11.04 -43.14 -3.63
C LYS A 240 -12.20 -44.07 -3.27
N ARG A 241 -13.45 -43.59 -3.27
CA ARG A 241 -14.64 -44.41 -2.97
C ARG A 241 -15.00 -45.42 -4.08
N ARG A 242 -14.57 -45.16 -5.32
CA ARG A 242 -14.82 -46.04 -6.48
C ARG A 242 -13.74 -47.11 -6.67
N ARG A 243 -12.69 -47.12 -5.84
CA ARG A 243 -11.65 -48.16 -5.80
C ARG A 243 -11.82 -49.00 -4.54
#